data_AF-A0A8X7PIL9-F1
#
_entry.id   AF-A0A8X7PIL9-F1
#
_cell.length_a   1.000
_cell.length_b   1.000
_cell.length_c   1.000
_cell.angle_alpha   90.00
_cell.angle_beta   90.00
_cell.angle_gamma   90.00
#
_symmetry.space_group_name_H-M   'P 1'
#
loop_
_entity.id
_entity.type
_entity.pdbx_description
1 polymer ?
#
loop_
_entity_poly.entity_id
_entity_poly.type
_entity_poly.pdbx_seq_one_letter_code
_entity_poly.pdbx_strand_id
1 'polypeptide(L)'
;MSSSFNFPRPTTTADDLEDLYKTYGVDRAVALDLAGVTETPETMREGYCGAYFSFFHSCGLIFPVPELILEILAELGLSLTQILPNFLRYLVAFLVRAREEGLSFGLSEFRQLVLVKRNQQNPGTFLVSPRPGRHVIEDIPYRDEKWREQFFVFKVDRASMGEFDFSRLPRSWAENIAPSGSSSMSDGIRGLIGILQRGRSNWSSFDQTRIRTVFAMLEWINRSSLVGGSDDEAEHSHEVIATPSV
;
A
#
# COMPACT_ATOMS: atom_id res chain seq x y z
N MET A 1 22.13 13.11 -13.80
CA MET A 1 21.40 14.39 -13.68
C MET A 1 20.86 14.43 -12.26
N SER A 2 21.35 15.35 -11.43
CA SER A 2 20.86 15.52 -10.06
C SER A 2 19.44 16.08 -10.13
N SER A 3 18.47 15.37 -9.56
CA SER A 3 17.08 15.83 -9.50
C SER A 3 17.03 17.18 -8.75
N SER A 4 16.20 18.10 -9.23
CA SER A 4 16.04 19.45 -8.70
C SER A 4 14.94 19.53 -7.63
N PHE A 5 14.69 18.44 -6.91
CA PHE A 5 13.68 18.40 -5.87
C PHE A 5 14.23 18.97 -4.56
N ASN A 6 13.51 19.95 -4.00
CA ASN A 6 13.87 20.52 -2.71
C ASN A 6 13.22 19.70 -1.58
N PHE A 7 14.05 19.08 -0.75
CA PHE A 7 13.63 18.29 0.40
C PHE A 7 13.87 19.07 1.69
N PRO A 8 12.87 19.20 2.58
CA PRO A 8 13.13 19.75 3.90
C PRO A 8 14.11 18.83 4.64
N ARG A 9 14.92 19.42 5.53
CA ARG A 9 15.75 18.62 6.43
C ARG A 9 14.85 17.79 7.34
N PRO A 10 15.10 16.49 7.48
CA PRO A 10 14.35 15.67 8.42
C PRO A 10 14.48 16.21 9.84
N THR A 11 13.35 16.33 10.54
CA THR A 11 13.25 16.73 11.94
C THR A 11 12.95 15.55 12.87
N THR A 12 12.80 14.35 12.30
CA THR A 12 12.54 13.12 13.05
C THR A 12 13.66 12.83 14.06
N THR A 13 13.26 12.41 15.25
CA THR A 13 14.11 12.07 16.37
C THR A 13 13.99 10.59 16.74
N ALA A 14 14.88 10.10 17.61
CA ALA A 14 14.78 8.73 18.12
C ALA A 14 13.48 8.52 18.92
N ASP A 15 12.98 9.55 19.60
CA ASP A 15 11.72 9.49 20.34
C ASP A 15 10.52 9.32 19.38
N ASP A 16 10.53 9.99 18.23
CA ASP A 16 9.51 9.78 17.19
C ASP A 16 9.52 8.33 16.68
N LEU A 17 10.70 7.72 16.48
CA LEU A 17 10.77 6.30 16.10
C LEU A 17 10.27 5.38 17.21
N GLU A 18 10.55 5.72 18.46
CA GLU A 18 10.08 4.99 19.62
C GLU A 18 8.55 5.03 19.75
N ASP A 19 7.93 6.15 19.38
CA ASP A 19 6.48 6.28 19.28
C ASP A 19 5.87 5.37 18.21
N LEU A 20 6.56 5.15 17.08
CA LEU A 20 6.12 4.17 16.06
C LEU A 20 5.99 2.77 16.65
N TYR A 21 6.95 2.36 17.48
CA TYR A 21 6.89 1.06 18.15
C TYR A 21 5.81 1.01 19.24
N LYS A 22 5.75 2.01 20.11
CA LYS A 22 4.86 1.99 21.30
C LYS A 22 3.40 2.31 20.99
N THR A 23 3.17 3.34 20.18
CA THR A 23 1.84 3.91 19.94
C THR A 23 1.23 3.35 18.67
N TYR A 24 2.04 3.17 17.63
CA TYR A 24 1.58 2.74 16.31
C TYR A 24 1.79 1.25 16.05
N GLY A 25 2.23 0.49 17.06
CA GLY A 25 2.26 -0.97 17.05
C GLY A 25 3.19 -1.55 15.98
N VAL A 26 4.21 -0.81 15.57
CA VAL A 26 5.26 -1.36 14.71
C VAL A 26 6.01 -2.44 15.49
N ASP A 27 6.20 -3.61 14.87
CA ASP A 27 6.96 -4.70 15.49
C ASP A 27 8.47 -4.35 15.54
N ARG A 28 9.16 -4.73 16.62
CA ARG A 28 10.59 -4.46 16.80
C ARG A 28 11.48 -5.22 15.81
N ALA A 29 10.95 -6.22 15.12
CA ALA A 29 11.60 -6.85 13.97
C ALA A 29 11.79 -5.89 12.79
N VAL A 30 10.98 -4.83 12.70
CA VAL A 30 11.15 -3.77 11.71
C VAL A 30 12.22 -2.80 12.19
N ALA A 31 13.38 -2.82 11.52
CA ALA A 31 14.47 -1.89 11.82
C ALA A 31 14.17 -0.49 11.27
N LEU A 32 13.82 0.44 12.17
CA LEU A 32 13.62 1.85 11.88
C LEU A 32 14.87 2.65 12.23
N ASP A 33 15.28 3.55 11.35
CA ASP A 33 16.43 4.42 11.54
C ASP A 33 16.12 5.87 11.15
N LEU A 34 16.90 6.77 11.74
CA LEU A 34 16.97 8.14 11.27
C LEU A 34 17.61 8.22 9.89
N ALA A 35 17.10 9.13 9.07
CA ALA A 35 17.74 9.49 7.82
C ALA A 35 19.10 10.14 8.11
N GLY A 36 20.13 9.71 7.38
CA GLY A 36 21.45 10.30 7.41
C GLY A 36 21.45 11.72 6.85
N VAL A 37 22.51 12.48 7.15
CA VAL A 37 22.62 13.91 6.81
C VAL A 37 22.50 14.19 5.31
N THR A 38 22.90 13.23 4.47
CA THR A 38 22.86 13.33 3.00
C THR A 38 21.72 12.52 2.39
N GLU A 39 20.97 11.76 3.19
CA GLU A 39 19.87 10.96 2.69
C GLU A 39 18.67 11.86 2.41
N THR A 40 17.97 11.53 1.32
CA THR A 40 16.74 12.22 0.94
C THR A 40 15.66 11.18 0.68
N PRO A 41 14.38 11.59 0.63
CA PRO A 41 13.30 10.70 0.21
C PRO A 41 13.51 10.02 -1.16
N GLU A 42 14.39 10.56 -2.02
CA GLU A 42 14.77 9.96 -3.30
C GLU A 42 16.05 9.12 -3.23
N THR A 43 17.02 9.53 -2.41
CA THR A 43 18.36 8.94 -2.36
C THR A 43 18.67 8.45 -0.95
N MET A 44 18.36 7.19 -0.67
CA MET A 44 18.63 6.51 0.59
C MET A 44 19.73 5.45 0.42
N ARG A 45 20.34 5.02 1.52
CA ARG A 45 21.29 3.91 1.52
C ARG A 45 20.67 2.62 0.97
N GLU A 46 21.52 1.78 0.37
CA GLU A 46 21.10 0.50 -0.20
C GLU A 46 20.46 -0.41 0.84
N GLY A 47 19.40 -1.12 0.45
CA GLY A 47 18.63 -1.99 1.34
C GLY A 47 17.68 -1.27 2.29
N TYR A 48 17.46 0.04 2.11
CA TYR A 48 16.50 0.83 2.89
C TYR A 48 15.46 1.48 1.99
N CYS A 49 14.27 1.71 2.57
CA CYS A 49 13.21 2.52 2.01
C CYS A 49 12.84 3.61 3.02
N GLY A 50 12.07 4.60 2.57
CA GLY A 50 11.71 5.77 3.35
C GLY A 50 10.22 5.87 3.56
N ALA A 51 9.83 6.46 4.68
CA ALA A 51 8.44 6.82 4.95
C ALA A 51 8.37 8.11 5.76
N TYR A 52 7.16 8.64 5.84
CA TYR A 52 6.86 9.81 6.67
C TYR A 52 6.06 9.36 7.88
N PHE A 53 6.33 9.95 9.05
CA PHE A 53 5.64 9.63 10.29
C PHE A 53 4.10 9.74 10.16
N SER A 54 3.65 10.76 9.40
CA SER A 54 2.24 10.97 9.08
C SER A 54 1.55 9.78 8.40
N PHE A 55 2.29 8.90 7.71
CA PHE A 55 1.72 7.71 7.10
C PHE A 55 1.16 6.74 8.14
N PHE A 56 1.84 6.61 9.28
CA PHE A 56 1.41 5.74 10.38
C PHE A 56 0.41 6.46 11.27
N HIS A 57 0.74 7.68 11.68
CA HIS A 57 -0.11 8.46 12.60
C HIS A 57 -1.47 8.81 12.00
N SER A 58 -1.52 9.26 10.75
CA SER A 58 -2.70 9.91 10.18
C SER A 58 -3.27 9.24 8.94
N CYS A 59 -2.60 8.22 8.40
CA CYS A 59 -3.06 7.48 7.21
C CYS A 59 -3.32 6.01 7.48
N GLY A 60 -2.86 5.47 8.62
CA GLY A 60 -3.06 4.08 9.00
C GLY A 60 -2.18 3.08 8.24
N LEU A 61 -1.02 3.50 7.75
CA LEU A 61 -0.01 2.56 7.27
C LEU A 61 0.43 1.64 8.42
N ILE A 62 0.75 0.40 8.08
CA ILE A 62 1.21 -0.62 9.04
C ILE A 62 2.42 -1.35 8.46
N PHE A 63 3.13 -2.09 9.31
CA PHE A 63 4.15 -3.05 8.90
C PHE A 63 3.68 -4.50 9.15
N PRO A 64 4.05 -5.47 8.30
CA PRO A 64 4.65 -5.25 6.97
C PRO A 64 3.74 -4.39 6.09
N VAL A 65 4.31 -3.58 5.19
CA VAL A 65 3.52 -2.71 4.31
C VAL A 65 2.59 -3.60 3.49
N PRO A 66 1.26 -3.36 3.51
CA PRO A 66 0.32 -4.23 2.80
C PRO A 66 0.70 -4.40 1.33
N GLU A 67 0.79 -5.65 0.89
CA GLU A 67 1.26 -6.02 -0.45
C GLU A 67 0.51 -5.27 -1.56
N LEU A 68 -0.82 -5.17 -1.46
CA LEU A 68 -1.66 -4.43 -2.42
C LEU A 68 -1.27 -2.94 -2.54
N ILE A 69 -0.79 -2.30 -1.48
CA ILE A 69 -0.28 -0.92 -1.54
C ILE A 69 1.01 -0.90 -2.38
N LEU A 70 1.92 -1.84 -2.12
CA LEU A 70 3.19 -1.94 -2.85
C LEU A 70 2.99 -2.29 -4.33
N GLU A 71 2.05 -3.18 -4.64
CA GLU A 71 1.69 -3.55 -6.01
C GLU A 71 1.14 -2.36 -6.80
N ILE A 72 0.18 -1.63 -6.21
CA ILE A 72 -0.38 -0.43 -6.85
C ILE A 72 0.72 0.62 -7.08
N LEU A 73 1.64 0.82 -6.14
CA LEU A 73 2.75 1.74 -6.29
C LEU A 73 3.73 1.27 -7.38
N ALA A 74 4.08 -0.01 -7.41
CA ALA A 74 4.96 -0.59 -8.43
C ALA A 74 4.36 -0.46 -9.83
N GLU A 75 3.08 -0.77 -10.01
CA GLU A 75 2.38 -0.63 -11.29
C GLU A 75 2.19 0.84 -11.72
N LEU A 76 2.11 1.77 -10.76
CA LEU A 76 2.14 3.20 -11.03
C LEU A 76 3.54 3.72 -11.37
N GLY A 77 4.58 2.94 -11.07
CA GLY A 77 5.97 3.38 -11.14
C GLY A 77 6.28 4.46 -10.11
N LEU A 78 5.68 4.40 -8.92
CA LEU A 78 5.91 5.36 -7.83
C LEU A 78 6.62 4.71 -6.64
N SER A 79 7.53 5.46 -6.02
CA SER A 79 8.05 5.12 -4.69
C SER A 79 7.05 5.52 -3.60
N LEU A 80 7.08 4.81 -2.46
CA LEU A 80 6.30 5.15 -1.26
C LEU A 80 6.59 6.60 -0.79
N THR A 81 7.81 7.09 -0.98
CA THR A 81 8.19 8.46 -0.60
C THR A 81 7.66 9.53 -1.56
N GLN A 82 7.15 9.15 -2.74
CA GLN A 82 6.58 10.10 -3.71
C GLN A 82 5.11 10.40 -3.45
N ILE A 83 4.39 9.57 -2.69
CA ILE A 83 2.96 9.79 -2.47
C ILE A 83 2.71 10.75 -1.29
N LEU A 84 1.65 11.53 -1.38
CA LEU A 84 1.19 12.36 -0.27
C LEU A 84 0.40 11.51 0.75
N PRO A 85 0.30 11.97 2.01
CA PRO A 85 -0.60 11.38 3.00
C PRO A 85 -2.04 11.24 2.45
N ASN A 86 -2.52 12.26 1.74
CA ASN A 86 -3.80 12.21 1.02
C ASN A 86 -3.95 10.98 0.11
N PHE A 87 -2.92 10.69 -0.70
CA PHE A 87 -2.93 9.51 -1.59
C PHE A 87 -3.13 8.25 -0.74
N LEU A 88 -2.30 8.11 0.29
CA LEU A 88 -2.29 6.93 1.13
C LEU A 88 -3.62 6.71 1.86
N ARG A 89 -4.27 7.77 2.34
CA ARG A 89 -5.62 7.69 2.94
C ARG A 89 -6.66 7.12 1.98
N TYR A 90 -6.66 7.57 0.73
CA TYR A 90 -7.56 7.01 -0.28
C TYR A 90 -7.26 5.54 -0.54
N LEU A 91 -5.98 5.15 -0.71
CA LEU A 91 -5.60 3.75 -0.89
C LEU A 91 -6.08 2.90 0.28
N VAL A 92 -5.74 3.28 1.52
CA VAL A 92 -6.10 2.55 2.73
C VAL A 92 -7.62 2.45 2.86
N ALA A 93 -8.35 3.56 2.69
CA ALA A 93 -9.81 3.55 2.81
C ALA A 93 -10.47 2.64 1.76
N PHE A 94 -10.02 2.69 0.51
CA PHE A 94 -10.56 1.82 -0.54
C PHE A 94 -10.23 0.35 -0.30
N LEU A 95 -8.99 0.03 0.09
CA LEU A 95 -8.60 -1.35 0.40
C LEU A 95 -9.42 -1.90 1.59
N VAL A 96 -9.62 -1.09 2.62
CA VAL A 96 -10.47 -1.45 3.77
C VAL A 96 -11.91 -1.72 3.32
N ARG A 97 -12.53 -0.79 2.59
CA ARG A 97 -13.91 -0.94 2.12
C ARG A 97 -14.09 -2.11 1.17
N ALA A 98 -13.18 -2.27 0.21
CA ALA A 98 -13.22 -3.37 -0.74
C ALA A 98 -13.16 -4.71 0.00
N ARG A 99 -12.28 -4.83 1.00
CA ARG A 99 -12.14 -6.06 1.76
C ARG A 99 -13.36 -6.36 2.64
N GLU A 100 -13.92 -5.36 3.30
CA GLU A 100 -15.15 -5.51 4.09
C GLU A 100 -16.34 -5.97 3.24
N GLU A 101 -16.36 -5.64 1.95
CA GLU A 101 -17.38 -6.07 0.99
C GLU A 101 -16.98 -7.32 0.17
N GLY A 102 -15.82 -7.93 0.45
CA GLY A 102 -15.33 -9.10 -0.28
C GLY A 102 -14.96 -8.85 -1.75
N LEU A 103 -14.60 -7.62 -2.11
CA LEU A 103 -14.21 -7.22 -3.45
C LEU A 103 -12.71 -7.41 -3.70
N SER A 104 -12.37 -7.85 -4.92
CA SER A 104 -11.02 -7.69 -5.46
C SER A 104 -10.80 -6.23 -5.83
N PHE A 105 -9.67 -5.65 -5.43
CA PHE A 105 -9.38 -4.24 -5.66
C PHE A 105 -7.90 -4.02 -5.92
N GLY A 106 -7.55 -3.57 -7.12
CA GLY A 106 -6.18 -3.25 -7.52
C GLY A 106 -6.08 -1.88 -8.20
N LEU A 107 -5.02 -1.69 -9.00
CA LEU A 107 -4.76 -0.42 -9.67
C LEU A 107 -5.89 -0.04 -10.67
N SER A 108 -6.49 -1.02 -11.34
CA SER A 108 -7.61 -0.81 -12.27
C SER A 108 -8.77 -0.10 -11.58
N GLU A 109 -9.27 -0.66 -10.48
CA GLU A 109 -10.41 -0.14 -9.72
C GLU A 109 -10.04 1.19 -9.08
N PHE A 110 -8.82 1.31 -8.54
CA PHE A 110 -8.31 2.56 -8.00
C PHE A 110 -8.34 3.70 -9.03
N ARG A 111 -7.82 3.46 -10.25
CA ARG A 111 -7.85 4.43 -11.35
C ARG A 111 -9.26 4.73 -11.86
N GLN A 112 -10.21 3.82 -11.67
CA GLN A 112 -11.63 4.10 -11.92
C GLN A 112 -12.21 5.04 -10.88
N LEU A 113 -11.73 5.09 -9.64
CA LEU A 113 -12.33 5.94 -8.61
C LEU A 113 -11.61 7.29 -8.47
N VAL A 114 -10.30 7.33 -8.66
CA VAL A 114 -9.49 8.54 -8.46
C VAL A 114 -8.69 8.96 -9.69
N LEU A 115 -8.25 10.21 -9.67
CA LEU A 115 -7.21 10.75 -10.54
C LEU A 115 -5.93 10.87 -9.74
N VAL A 116 -4.87 10.23 -10.20
CA VAL A 116 -3.52 10.48 -9.67
C VAL A 116 -2.97 11.75 -10.32
N LYS A 117 -2.56 12.71 -9.49
CA LYS A 117 -2.16 14.05 -9.90
C LYS A 117 -0.77 14.37 -9.38
N ARG A 118 0.06 14.96 -10.22
CA ARG A 118 1.33 15.55 -9.79
C ARG A 118 1.05 16.74 -8.89
N ASN A 119 1.77 16.82 -7.78
CA ASN A 119 1.69 17.95 -6.87
C ASN A 119 2.45 19.15 -7.46
N GLN A 120 1.74 20.25 -7.68
CA GLN A 120 2.34 21.49 -8.17
C GLN A 120 3.17 22.20 -7.11
N GLN A 121 2.84 22.03 -5.82
CA GLN A 121 3.54 22.71 -4.72
C GLN A 121 4.86 22.02 -4.37
N ASN A 122 4.90 20.70 -4.47
CA ASN A 122 6.11 19.90 -4.22
C ASN A 122 6.37 19.02 -5.46
N PRO A 123 7.14 19.52 -6.43
CA PRO A 123 7.50 18.74 -7.62
C PRO A 123 8.07 17.37 -7.24
N GLY A 124 7.75 16.33 -8.03
CA GLY A 124 8.19 14.95 -7.79
C GLY A 124 7.25 14.13 -6.89
N THR A 125 6.28 14.79 -6.23
CA THR A 125 5.28 14.11 -5.40
C THR A 125 3.90 14.02 -6.06
N PHE A 126 3.09 13.05 -5.63
CA PHE A 126 1.80 12.71 -6.22
C PHE A 126 0.71 12.63 -5.15
N LEU A 127 -0.47 13.12 -5.50
CA LEU A 127 -1.67 13.06 -4.69
C LEU A 127 -2.83 12.50 -5.50
N VAL A 128 -3.97 12.29 -4.86
CA VAL A 128 -5.16 11.83 -5.57
C VAL A 128 -6.36 12.73 -5.29
N SER A 129 -7.27 12.74 -6.26
CA SER A 129 -8.59 13.34 -6.08
C SER A 129 -9.64 12.39 -6.63
N PRO A 130 -10.83 12.29 -6.01
CA PRO A 130 -11.94 11.55 -6.59
C PRO A 130 -12.23 12.05 -8.01
N ARG A 131 -12.58 11.14 -8.90
CA ARG A 131 -13.14 11.52 -10.20
C ARG A 131 -14.55 12.11 -9.99
N PRO A 132 -15.00 13.01 -10.88
CA PRO A 132 -16.34 13.59 -10.79
C PRO A 132 -17.42 12.51 -10.65
N GLY A 133 -18.28 12.64 -9.64
CA GLY A 133 -19.34 11.68 -9.35
C GLY A 133 -18.89 10.34 -8.76
N ARG A 134 -17.63 10.22 -8.30
CA ARG A 134 -17.04 9.00 -7.72
C ARG A 134 -16.56 9.21 -6.28
N HIS A 135 -17.29 10.04 -5.53
CA HIS A 135 -17.00 10.35 -4.14
C HIS A 135 -17.49 9.21 -3.25
N VAL A 136 -16.61 8.23 -3.01
CA VAL A 136 -16.92 7.08 -2.15
C VAL A 136 -16.58 7.37 -0.70
N ILE A 137 -15.41 7.97 -0.45
CA ILE A 137 -14.92 8.27 0.91
C ILE A 137 -15.09 9.77 1.16
N GLU A 138 -15.74 10.09 2.26
CA GLU A 138 -16.05 11.46 2.67
C GLU A 138 -15.00 12.01 3.63
N ASP A 139 -14.83 13.34 3.63
CA ASP A 139 -14.00 14.08 4.60
C ASP A 139 -12.53 13.65 4.72
N ILE A 140 -11.93 13.14 3.64
CA ILE A 140 -10.48 12.88 3.62
C ILE A 140 -9.72 14.21 3.70
N PRO A 141 -8.83 14.39 4.71
CA PRO A 141 -7.97 15.56 4.78
C PRO A 141 -7.05 15.63 3.56
N TYR A 142 -7.10 16.77 2.87
CA TYR A 142 -6.36 16.99 1.62
C TYR A 142 -4.89 17.35 1.85
N ARG A 143 -4.58 18.01 2.98
CA ARG A 143 -3.22 18.44 3.33
C ARG A 143 -2.90 18.07 4.75
N ASP A 144 -1.62 17.86 4.96
CA ASP A 144 -1.00 17.70 6.27
C ASP A 144 0.06 18.77 6.40
N GLU A 145 0.08 19.46 7.53
CA GLU A 145 1.13 20.45 7.78
C GLU A 145 2.44 19.72 8.04
N LYS A 146 3.53 20.18 7.41
CA LYS A 146 4.90 19.73 7.68
C LYS A 146 5.15 18.21 7.58
N TRP A 147 4.26 17.46 6.93
CA TRP A 147 4.37 15.99 6.83
C TRP A 147 5.71 15.50 6.26
N ARG A 148 6.34 16.32 5.41
CA ARG A 148 7.63 16.03 4.76
C ARG A 148 8.83 16.16 5.71
N GLU A 149 8.68 16.88 6.82
CA GLU A 149 9.77 17.13 7.78
C GLU A 149 10.02 15.90 8.65
N GLN A 150 8.98 15.12 8.99
CA GLN A 150 9.12 13.89 9.78
C GLN A 150 9.39 12.67 8.88
N PHE A 151 10.52 12.71 8.19
CA PHE A 151 11.01 11.63 7.33
C PHE A 151 11.96 10.69 8.08
N PHE A 152 11.81 9.38 7.88
CA PHE A 152 12.71 8.36 8.40
C PHE A 152 12.90 7.24 7.39
N VAL A 153 13.87 6.35 7.66
CA VAL A 153 14.16 5.19 6.82
C VAL A 153 13.96 3.90 7.58
N PHE A 154 13.67 2.82 6.86
CA PHE A 154 13.53 1.50 7.43
C PHE A 154 14.20 0.47 6.52
N LYS A 155 14.72 -0.59 7.12
CA LYS A 155 15.37 -1.67 6.39
C LYS A 155 14.34 -2.41 5.53
N VAL A 156 14.67 -2.66 4.28
CA VAL A 156 13.87 -3.48 3.36
C VAL A 156 14.21 -4.94 3.62
N ASP A 157 13.27 -5.64 4.26
CA ASP A 157 13.33 -7.07 4.49
C ASP A 157 11.91 -7.63 4.68
N ARG A 158 11.82 -8.90 5.06
CA ARG A 158 10.54 -9.58 5.26
C ARG A 158 9.68 -8.94 6.36
N ALA A 159 10.29 -8.35 7.38
CA ALA A 159 9.53 -7.74 8.49
C ALA A 159 8.85 -6.45 8.03
N SER A 160 9.48 -5.68 7.14
CA SER A 160 8.91 -4.43 6.63
C SER A 160 8.07 -4.58 5.36
N MET A 161 8.38 -5.52 4.48
CA MET A 161 7.75 -5.65 3.16
C MET A 161 6.97 -6.96 2.95
N GLY A 162 6.98 -7.87 3.93
CA GLY A 162 6.37 -9.19 3.77
C GLY A 162 7.06 -10.00 2.68
N GLU A 163 6.26 -10.66 1.84
CA GLU A 163 6.75 -11.47 0.70
C GLU A 163 6.88 -10.67 -0.61
N PHE A 164 6.61 -9.36 -0.57
CA PHE A 164 6.63 -8.53 -1.78
C PHE A 164 8.04 -8.44 -2.38
N ASP A 165 8.16 -8.69 -3.69
CA ASP A 165 9.41 -8.49 -4.43
C ASP A 165 9.71 -6.99 -4.58
N PHE A 166 10.55 -6.48 -3.69
CA PHE A 166 10.97 -5.08 -3.67
C PHE A 166 11.63 -4.61 -4.97
N SER A 167 12.18 -5.52 -5.79
CA SER A 167 12.79 -5.15 -7.07
C SER A 167 11.80 -4.54 -8.06
N ARG A 168 10.49 -4.76 -7.84
CA ARG A 168 9.39 -4.17 -8.62
C ARG A 168 9.18 -2.68 -8.33
N LEU A 169 9.65 -2.16 -7.20
CA LEU A 169 9.51 -0.74 -6.87
C LEU A 169 10.58 0.10 -7.57
N PRO A 170 10.23 1.33 -8.00
CA PRO A 170 11.21 2.23 -8.60
C PRO A 170 12.34 2.58 -7.63
N ARG A 171 13.59 2.50 -8.12
CA ARG A 171 14.79 2.91 -7.37
C ARG A 171 15.03 4.43 -7.36
N SER A 172 14.42 5.14 -8.30
CA SER A 172 14.50 6.58 -8.45
C SER A 172 13.10 7.17 -8.54
N TRP A 173 12.94 8.41 -8.11
CA TRP A 173 11.66 9.10 -8.22
C TRP A 173 11.23 9.23 -9.67
N ALA A 174 10.00 8.82 -9.98
CA ALA A 174 9.42 9.05 -11.29
C ALA A 174 9.15 10.55 -11.51
N GLU A 175 9.62 11.08 -12.63
CA GLU A 175 9.32 12.46 -13.02
C GLU A 175 7.86 12.62 -13.45
N ASN A 176 7.34 11.60 -14.15
CA ASN A 176 5.98 11.53 -14.67
C ASN A 176 5.45 10.11 -14.55
N ILE A 177 4.13 9.99 -14.41
CA ILE A 177 3.41 8.72 -14.48
C ILE A 177 2.56 8.69 -15.73
N ALA A 178 2.21 7.50 -16.20
CA ALA A 178 1.22 7.33 -17.25
C ALA A 178 -0.08 8.08 -16.85
N PRO A 179 -0.59 8.99 -17.70
CA PRO A 179 -1.80 9.73 -17.39
C PRO A 179 -2.93 8.77 -17.02
N SER A 180 -3.67 9.11 -15.96
CA SER A 180 -4.92 8.43 -15.68
C SER A 180 -5.86 8.70 -16.86
N GLY A 181 -6.11 7.69 -17.69
CA GLY A 181 -6.95 7.82 -18.88
C GLY A 181 -8.35 8.37 -18.55
N SER A 182 -9.06 8.81 -19.59
CA SER A 182 -10.49 9.08 -19.44
C SER A 182 -11.20 7.78 -19.06
N SER A 183 -12.17 7.89 -18.15
CA SER A 183 -13.00 6.76 -17.75
C SER A 183 -14.43 7.29 -17.70
N SER A 184 -15.26 6.86 -18.64
CA SER A 184 -16.69 7.18 -18.64
C SER A 184 -17.39 6.44 -17.49
N MET A 185 -18.53 6.96 -17.04
CA MET A 185 -19.33 6.28 -16.02
C MET A 185 -20.09 5.11 -16.65
N SER A 186 -19.69 3.87 -16.32
CA SER A 186 -20.39 2.64 -16.71
C SER A 186 -21.25 2.10 -15.55
N ASP A 187 -22.16 1.18 -15.85
CA ASP A 187 -22.97 0.52 -14.82
C ASP A 187 -22.11 -0.30 -13.84
N GLY A 188 -21.01 -0.89 -14.31
CA GLY A 188 -20.04 -1.57 -13.46
C GLY A 188 -19.38 -0.61 -12.45
N ILE A 189 -19.00 0.59 -12.89
CA ILE A 189 -18.44 1.62 -12.00
C ILE A 189 -19.49 2.10 -11.00
N ARG A 190 -20.74 2.30 -11.42
CA ARG A 190 -21.84 2.67 -10.52
C ARG A 190 -22.08 1.60 -9.47
N GLY A 191 -22.07 0.32 -9.87
CA GLY A 191 -22.18 -0.82 -8.97
C GLY A 191 -21.04 -0.86 -7.96
N LEU A 192 -19.79 -0.71 -8.41
CA LEU A 192 -18.62 -0.63 -7.55
C LEU A 192 -18.73 0.49 -6.51
N ILE A 193 -19.09 1.70 -6.96
CA ILE A 193 -19.31 2.86 -6.06
C ILE A 193 -20.40 2.53 -5.03
N GLY A 194 -21.54 2.01 -5.48
CA GLY A 194 -22.66 1.68 -4.61
C GLY A 194 -22.32 0.63 -3.56
N ILE A 195 -21.47 -0.36 -3.89
CA ILE A 195 -20.99 -1.36 -2.93
C ILE A 195 -20.02 -0.71 -1.94
N LEU A 196 -19.01 0.01 -2.41
CA LEU A 196 -18.00 0.62 -1.54
C LEU A 196 -18.59 1.66 -0.58
N GLN A 197 -19.66 2.36 -0.99
CA GLN A 197 -20.38 3.34 -0.17
C GLN A 197 -21.27 2.72 0.91
N ARG A 198 -21.48 1.39 0.92
CA ARG A 198 -22.19 0.73 2.02
C ARG A 198 -21.44 0.97 3.34
N GLY A 199 -22.15 0.93 4.47
CA GLY A 199 -21.51 1.12 5.77
C GLY A 199 -20.92 2.52 6.01
N ARG A 200 -19.85 2.60 6.82
CA ARG A 200 -19.23 3.87 7.22
C ARG A 200 -18.12 4.27 6.25
N SER A 201 -18.36 5.38 5.56
CA SER A 201 -17.49 5.92 4.49
C SER A 201 -16.84 7.27 4.83
N ASN A 202 -17.11 7.83 6.01
CA ASN A 202 -16.41 9.02 6.49
C ASN A 202 -14.99 8.65 6.91
N TRP A 203 -13.98 9.46 6.55
CA TRP A 203 -12.58 9.22 6.91
C TRP A 203 -12.38 9.01 8.41
N SER A 204 -13.10 9.74 9.27
CA SER A 204 -13.00 9.60 10.73
C SER A 204 -13.38 8.21 11.25
N SER A 205 -14.09 7.41 10.45
CA SER A 205 -14.46 6.03 10.77
C SER A 205 -13.40 4.98 10.40
N PHE A 206 -12.29 5.38 9.78
CA PHE A 206 -11.14 4.54 9.46
C PHE A 206 -10.09 4.67 10.56
N ASP A 207 -10.46 4.28 11.77
CA ASP A 207 -9.52 4.24 12.89
C ASP A 207 -8.47 3.12 12.73
N GLN A 208 -7.39 3.21 13.51
CA GLN A 208 -6.30 2.23 13.45
C GLN A 208 -6.76 0.80 13.75
N THR A 209 -7.78 0.61 14.59
CA THR A 209 -8.29 -0.71 14.96
C THR A 209 -8.96 -1.36 13.76
N ARG A 210 -9.84 -0.63 13.07
CA ARG A 210 -10.51 -1.09 11.84
C ARG A 210 -9.49 -1.42 10.75
N ILE A 211 -8.54 -0.51 10.50
CA ILE A 211 -7.52 -0.69 9.46
C ILE A 211 -6.65 -1.92 9.75
N ARG A 212 -6.11 -2.04 10.97
CA ARG A 212 -5.27 -3.19 11.37
C ARG A 212 -6.03 -4.51 11.28
N THR A 213 -7.28 -4.53 11.75
CA THR A 213 -8.12 -5.74 11.71
C THR A 213 -8.27 -6.24 10.28
N VAL A 214 -8.54 -5.34 9.33
CA VAL A 214 -8.74 -5.72 7.94
C VAL A 214 -7.45 -6.19 7.27
N PHE A 215 -6.31 -5.53 7.52
CA PHE A 215 -5.04 -5.99 6.94
C PHE A 215 -4.50 -7.26 7.59
N ALA A 216 -4.74 -7.50 8.89
CA ALA A 216 -4.39 -8.78 9.53
C ALA A 216 -5.18 -9.96 8.94
N MET A 217 -6.44 -9.75 8.54
CA MET A 217 -7.23 -10.75 7.82
C MET A 217 -6.67 -11.06 6.42
N LEU A 218 -5.92 -10.13 5.80
CA LEU A 218 -5.32 -10.34 4.48
C LEU A 218 -4.21 -11.39 4.54
N GLU A 219 -3.35 -11.31 5.57
CA GLU A 219 -2.26 -12.27 5.79
C GLU A 219 -2.77 -13.70 6.04
N TRP A 220 -3.90 -13.84 6.72
CA TRP A 220 -4.49 -15.15 6.98
C TRP A 220 -5.02 -15.83 5.72
N ILE A 221 -5.76 -15.09 4.87
CA ILE A 221 -6.32 -15.67 3.65
C ILE A 221 -5.21 -16.06 2.66
N ASN A 222 -4.20 -15.20 2.47
CA ASN A 222 -3.06 -15.52 1.60
C ASN A 222 -2.25 -16.74 2.10
N ARG A 223 -2.12 -16.93 3.42
CA ARG A 223 -1.54 -18.17 3.98
C ARG A 223 -2.41 -19.40 3.76
N SER A 224 -3.74 -19.27 3.85
CA SER A 224 -4.66 -20.40 3.66
C SER A 224 -4.74 -20.88 2.21
N SER A 225 -4.59 -19.98 1.22
CA SER A 225 -4.53 -20.33 -0.20
C SER A 225 -3.23 -21.01 -0.62
N LEU A 226 -2.17 -20.94 0.19
CA LEU A 226 -0.89 -21.61 -0.05
C LEU A 226 -0.83 -23.04 0.52
N VAL A 227 -1.79 -23.45 1.36
CA VAL A 227 -1.79 -24.77 2.05
C VAL A 227 -2.77 -25.77 1.41
N GLY A 228 -3.50 -25.38 0.36
CA GLY A 228 -4.47 -26.24 -0.32
C GLY A 228 -4.00 -26.72 -1.70
N GLY A 229 -2.99 -27.59 -1.77
CA GLY A 229 -2.59 -28.17 -3.05
C GLY A 229 -1.32 -29.00 -3.02
N SER A 230 -1.33 -30.12 -2.29
CA SER A 230 -0.50 -31.29 -2.60
C SER A 230 -0.97 -32.44 -1.73
N ASP A 231 -1.58 -33.45 -2.34
CA ASP A 231 -1.51 -34.86 -1.91
C ASP A 231 -1.85 -35.72 -3.13
N ASP A 232 -0.81 -36.02 -3.90
CA ASP A 232 -0.42 -37.32 -4.43
C ASP A 232 -1.52 -38.32 -4.84
N GLU A 233 -1.76 -38.45 -6.16
CA GLU A 233 -2.12 -39.73 -6.77
C GLU A 233 -0.88 -40.33 -7.44
N ALA A 234 -0.17 -41.17 -6.69
CA ALA A 234 0.86 -42.05 -7.23
C ALA A 234 0.21 -43.30 -7.81
N GLU A 235 0.50 -43.57 -9.09
CA GLU A 235 0.20 -44.82 -9.77
C GLU A 235 0.61 -46.04 -8.94
N HIS A 236 -0.31 -46.99 -8.75
CA HIS A 236 0.04 -48.38 -8.43
C HIS A 236 -0.57 -49.30 -9.48
N SER A 237 0.29 -49.72 -10.40
CA SER A 237 0.13 -50.85 -11.28
C SER A 237 0.19 -52.14 -10.47
N HIS A 238 -0.89 -52.93 -10.49
CA HIS A 238 -0.87 -54.31 -10.03
C HIS A 238 -1.34 -55.25 -11.14
N GLU A 239 -0.33 -55.98 -11.63
CA GLU A 239 -0.31 -57.33 -12.19
C GLU A 239 -1.60 -58.15 -12.04
N VAL A 240 -2.22 -58.54 -13.17
CA VAL A 240 -3.27 -59.56 -13.21
C VAL A 240 -2.67 -60.87 -13.70
N ILE A 241 -2.48 -61.80 -12.77
CA ILE A 241 -2.13 -63.19 -13.02
C ILE A 241 -3.38 -63.93 -13.55
N ALA A 242 -3.24 -64.57 -14.71
CA ALA A 242 -4.23 -65.46 -15.31
C ALA A 242 -4.27 -66.82 -14.57
N THR A 243 -5.43 -67.42 -14.31
CA THR A 243 -6.11 -68.50 -15.07
C THR A 243 -7.00 -69.29 -14.07
N PRO A 244 -7.72 -70.37 -14.45
CA PRO A 244 -8.84 -70.49 -15.40
C PRO A 244 -10.05 -71.20 -14.74
N SER A 245 -11.21 -71.31 -15.41
CA SER A 245 -12.19 -72.40 -15.18
C SER A 245 -13.23 -72.44 -16.32
N VAL A 246 -13.15 -73.50 -17.15
CA VAL A 246 -14.15 -74.58 -17.39
C VAL A 246 -15.25 -74.21 -18.38
#